data_AF-A0A833LVF0-F1
#
_entry.id   AF-A0A833LVF0-F1
#
_cell.length_a   1.000
_cell.length_b   1.000
_cell.length_c   1.000
_cell.angle_alpha   90.00
_cell.angle_beta   90.00
_cell.angle_gamma   90.00
#
_symmetry.space_group_name_H-M   'P 1'
#
loop_
_entity.id
_entity.type
_entity.pdbx_description
1 polymer ?
#
loop_
_entity_poly.entity_id
_entity_poly.type
_entity_poly.pdbx_seq_one_letter_code
_entity_poly.pdbx_strand_id
1 'polypeptide(L)'
;MEPTRKAVLATACLQAHEDDYGIAISPLIVQSFLKNLERADRYLWNSSTAIAGEQGTVRHLRLTPPSWTIQSELGHFKCETVCPDGRWKEAARYLPLFEDTSGSVIIVRIDDPAYPLGWLNPVVLEAFLDGHDSYYDGVIPLNIGIKDFLVNLHPVSTDRESASRPSAIPSFRTDLWSAMERSFAAMAS
;
A
#
# COMPACT_ATOMS: atom_id res chain seq x y z
N MET A 1 9.66 -17.44 -17.70
CA MET A 1 10.03 -16.02 -17.51
C MET A 1 10.39 -15.89 -16.05
N GLU A 2 11.64 -15.55 -15.74
CA GLU A 2 12.07 -15.42 -14.34
C GLU A 2 11.29 -14.29 -13.65
N PRO A 3 10.79 -14.50 -12.42
CA PRO A 3 10.11 -13.44 -11.69
C PRO A 3 11.07 -12.28 -11.44
N THR A 4 10.58 -11.06 -11.60
CA THR A 4 11.38 -9.86 -11.30
C THR A 4 11.75 -9.85 -9.81
N ARG A 5 12.89 -9.23 -9.46
CA ARG A 5 13.30 -9.09 -8.05
C ARG A 5 12.22 -8.45 -7.18
N LYS A 6 11.46 -7.48 -7.74
CA LYS A 6 10.31 -6.85 -7.08
C LYS A 6 9.18 -7.85 -6.81
N ALA A 7 8.87 -8.75 -7.74
CA ALA A 7 7.87 -9.79 -7.53
C ALA A 7 8.31 -10.79 -6.44
N VAL A 8 9.60 -11.13 -6.36
CA VAL A 8 10.15 -11.97 -5.29
C VAL A 8 9.99 -11.29 -3.93
N LEU A 9 10.38 -10.02 -3.80
CA LEU A 9 10.26 -9.26 -2.56
C LEU A 9 8.80 -9.07 -2.13
N ALA A 10 7.91 -8.75 -3.08
CA ALA A 10 6.49 -8.65 -2.82
C ALA A 10 5.88 -9.95 -2.32
N THR A 11 6.28 -11.09 -2.89
CA THR A 11 5.84 -12.41 -2.44
C THR A 11 6.34 -12.70 -1.03
N ALA A 12 7.60 -12.36 -0.72
CA ALA A 12 8.13 -12.50 0.63
C ALA A 12 7.38 -11.63 1.65
N CYS A 13 6.97 -10.41 1.30
CA CYS A 13 6.15 -9.57 2.18
C CYS A 13 4.76 -10.15 2.42
N LEU A 14 4.12 -10.68 1.37
CA LEU A 14 2.82 -11.34 1.52
C LEU A 14 2.95 -12.53 2.48
N GLN A 15 3.95 -13.38 2.30
CA GLN A 15 4.22 -14.51 3.20
C GLN A 15 4.49 -14.04 4.63
N ALA A 16 5.33 -13.01 4.82
CA ALA A 16 5.60 -12.46 6.14
C ALA A 16 4.31 -11.96 6.82
N HIS A 17 3.41 -11.33 6.08
CA HIS A 17 2.11 -10.92 6.62
C HIS A 17 1.22 -12.12 6.99
N GLU A 18 1.20 -13.19 6.18
CA GLU A 18 0.49 -14.42 6.54
C GLU A 18 1.04 -15.03 7.83
N ASP A 19 2.37 -15.07 7.97
CA ASP A 19 3.06 -15.65 9.11
C ASP A 19 2.87 -14.80 10.38
N ASP A 20 3.01 -13.48 10.27
CA ASP A 20 2.90 -12.52 11.38
C ASP A 20 1.50 -12.53 12.00
N TYR A 21 0.45 -12.65 11.18
CA TYR A 21 -0.95 -12.53 11.62
C TYR A 21 -1.72 -13.86 11.62
N GLY A 22 -1.12 -14.95 11.14
CA GLY A 22 -1.77 -16.26 11.04
C GLY A 22 -2.99 -16.27 10.12
N ILE A 23 -2.97 -15.48 9.04
CA ILE A 23 -4.07 -15.36 8.07
C ILE A 23 -3.62 -15.80 6.68
N ALA A 24 -4.51 -16.45 5.92
CA ALA A 24 -4.24 -16.80 4.53
C ALA A 24 -4.70 -15.67 3.60
N ILE A 25 -3.81 -15.21 2.72
CA ILE A 25 -4.11 -14.23 1.68
C ILE A 25 -4.59 -14.97 0.44
N SER A 26 -5.72 -14.50 -0.11
CA SER A 26 -6.27 -15.07 -1.34
C SER A 26 -5.27 -15.01 -2.51
N PRO A 27 -5.05 -16.13 -3.24
CA PRO A 27 -4.20 -16.14 -4.43
C PRO A 27 -4.62 -15.12 -5.50
N LEU A 28 -5.91 -14.75 -5.54
CA LEU A 28 -6.42 -13.72 -6.45
C LEU A 28 -5.81 -12.34 -6.14
N ILE A 29 -5.67 -11.99 -4.86
CA ILE A 29 -5.07 -10.72 -4.42
C ILE A 29 -3.58 -10.73 -4.75
N VAL A 30 -2.88 -11.82 -4.45
CA VAL A 30 -1.45 -12.00 -4.79
C VAL A 30 -1.22 -11.80 -6.29
N GLN A 31 -1.96 -12.53 -7.14
CA GLN A 31 -1.81 -12.44 -8.59
C GLN A 31 -2.15 -11.05 -9.14
N SER A 32 -3.20 -10.42 -8.63
CA SER A 32 -3.61 -9.07 -9.06
C SER A 32 -2.56 -8.03 -8.69
N PHE A 33 -1.96 -8.14 -7.51
CA PHE A 33 -0.91 -7.24 -7.05
C PHE A 33 0.39 -7.43 -7.84
N LEU A 34 0.87 -8.67 -7.98
CA LEU A 34 2.09 -9.00 -8.73
C LEU A 34 2.00 -8.57 -10.20
N LYS A 35 0.84 -8.76 -10.84
CA LYS A 35 0.62 -8.29 -12.22
C LYS A 35 0.78 -6.78 -12.37
N ASN A 36 0.42 -6.00 -11.35
CA ASN A 36 0.62 -4.55 -11.39
C ASN A 36 2.08 -4.17 -11.14
N LEU A 37 2.78 -4.84 -10.22
CA LEU A 37 4.23 -4.66 -10.01
C LEU A 37 5.06 -4.75 -11.28
N GLU A 38 4.68 -5.60 -12.23
CA GLU A 38 5.39 -5.74 -13.51
C GLU A 38 5.11 -4.61 -14.51
N ARG A 39 4.04 -3.81 -14.31
CA ARG A 39 3.61 -2.78 -15.28
C ARG A 39 4.30 -1.44 -15.10
N ALA A 40 4.44 -0.94 -13.89
CA ALA A 40 5.04 0.36 -13.58
C ALA A 40 5.31 0.53 -12.07
N ASP A 41 6.16 1.48 -11.72
CA ASP A 41 6.42 1.86 -10.32
C ASP A 41 5.49 2.95 -9.80
N ARG A 42 4.89 3.71 -10.71
CA ARG A 42 4.03 4.86 -10.40
C ARG A 42 2.79 4.86 -11.26
N TYR A 43 1.71 5.34 -10.68
CA TYR A 43 0.39 5.40 -11.29
C TYR A 43 -0.27 6.74 -11.02
N LEU A 44 -1.11 7.16 -11.95
CA LEU A 44 -2.12 8.17 -11.71
C LEU A 44 -3.45 7.48 -11.48
N TRP A 45 -4.16 7.91 -10.45
CA TRP A 45 -5.51 7.46 -10.16
C TRP A 45 -6.41 8.68 -9.93
N ASN A 46 -7.55 8.71 -10.60
CA ASN A 46 -8.54 9.75 -10.41
C ASN A 46 -9.50 9.34 -9.28
N SER A 47 -9.40 9.97 -8.12
CA SER A 47 -10.20 9.63 -6.92
C SER A 47 -11.55 10.33 -6.88
N SER A 48 -11.89 11.15 -7.89
CA SER A 48 -13.03 12.07 -7.91
C SER A 48 -14.41 11.46 -7.59
N THR A 49 -14.58 10.14 -7.72
CA THR A 49 -15.82 9.42 -7.39
C THR A 49 -15.68 8.42 -6.25
N ALA A 50 -14.45 8.14 -5.81
CA ALA A 50 -14.16 7.02 -4.91
C ALA A 50 -14.01 7.45 -3.45
N ILE A 51 -13.57 8.68 -3.18
CA ILE A 51 -13.41 9.24 -1.82
C ILE A 51 -14.39 10.40 -1.63
N ALA A 52 -15.28 10.26 -0.64
CA ALA A 52 -16.26 11.30 -0.33
C ALA A 52 -15.54 12.60 0.08
N GLY A 53 -15.90 13.72 -0.57
CA GLY A 53 -15.33 15.04 -0.31
C GLY A 53 -14.10 15.41 -1.15
N GLU A 54 -13.55 14.50 -1.97
CA GLU A 54 -12.35 14.75 -2.78
C GLU A 54 -12.60 14.83 -4.30
N GLN A 55 -13.66 15.53 -4.70
CA GLN A 55 -13.99 15.67 -6.11
C GLN A 55 -12.87 16.34 -6.92
N GLY A 56 -12.57 15.79 -8.10
CA GLY A 56 -11.58 16.32 -9.04
C GLY A 56 -10.11 16.04 -8.70
N THR A 57 -9.82 15.21 -7.70
CA THR A 57 -8.43 14.95 -7.27
C THR A 57 -7.80 13.82 -8.09
N VAL A 58 -6.65 14.10 -8.70
CA VAL A 58 -5.76 13.07 -9.27
C VAL A 58 -4.66 12.78 -8.26
N ARG A 59 -4.54 11.52 -7.88
CA ARG A 59 -3.55 11.03 -6.93
C ARG A 59 -2.40 10.34 -7.68
N HIS A 60 -1.18 10.69 -7.28
CA HIS A 60 0.01 9.94 -7.67
C HIS A 60 0.19 8.81 -6.68
N LEU A 61 0.12 7.58 -7.17
CA LEU A 61 0.27 6.36 -6.39
C LEU A 61 1.59 5.68 -6.75
N ARG A 62 2.26 5.09 -5.76
CA ARG A 62 3.33 4.11 -5.96
C ARG A 62 2.93 2.79 -5.31
N LEU A 63 3.43 1.69 -5.86
CA LEU A 63 3.29 0.40 -5.20
C LEU A 63 4.07 0.41 -3.89
N THR A 64 3.48 -0.17 -2.86
CA THR A 64 4.08 -0.22 -1.52
C THR A 64 4.13 -1.67 -1.02
N PRO A 65 5.03 -2.01 -0.08
CA PRO A 65 5.18 -3.40 0.36
C PRO A 65 3.93 -3.89 1.09
N PRO A 66 3.36 -5.05 0.70
CA PRO A 66 2.09 -5.54 1.24
C PRO A 66 2.28 -6.26 2.58
N SER A 67 2.83 -5.56 3.57
CA SER A 67 2.99 -6.06 4.95
C SER A 67 3.13 -4.91 5.94
N TRP A 68 2.36 -4.92 7.02
CA TRP A 68 2.42 -3.88 8.06
C TRP A 68 3.72 -3.86 8.87
N THR A 69 4.30 -5.02 9.15
CA THR A 69 5.58 -5.12 9.86
C THR A 69 6.69 -4.47 9.04
N ILE A 70 6.74 -4.78 7.73
CA ILE A 70 7.67 -4.12 6.79
C ILE A 70 7.38 -2.63 6.64
N GLN A 71 6.11 -2.22 6.52
CA GLN A 71 5.75 -0.79 6.51
C GLN A 71 6.26 -0.06 7.77
N SER A 72 6.25 -0.74 8.92
CA SER A 72 6.77 -0.17 10.15
C SER A 72 8.29 -0.07 10.17
N GLU A 73 9.01 -1.06 9.67
CA GLU A 73 10.48 -1.02 9.56
C GLU A 73 10.95 0.12 8.64
N LEU A 74 10.16 0.42 7.62
CA LEU A 74 10.40 1.55 6.70
C LEU A 74 10.02 2.91 7.33
N GLY A 75 9.43 2.91 8.52
CA GLY A 75 9.09 4.10 9.30
C GLY A 75 7.83 4.82 8.82
N HIS A 76 6.96 4.14 8.07
CA HIS A 76 5.70 4.71 7.56
C HIS A 76 4.56 4.60 8.57
N PHE A 77 4.54 3.48 9.30
CA PHE A 77 3.62 3.23 10.41
C PHE A 77 4.45 2.87 11.65
N LYS A 78 3.87 3.01 12.84
CA LYS A 78 4.53 2.55 14.05
C LYS A 78 4.14 1.11 14.34
N CYS A 79 5.10 0.29 14.74
CA CYS A 79 4.84 -1.11 15.04
C CYS A 79 3.85 -1.26 16.21
N GLU A 80 3.93 -0.39 17.22
CA GLU A 80 2.98 -0.30 18.34
C GLU A 80 1.52 -0.11 17.88
N THR A 81 1.31 0.36 16.65
CA THR A 81 0.00 0.57 16.06
C THR A 81 -0.39 -0.59 15.15
N VAL A 82 0.45 -0.94 14.17
CA VAL A 82 0.02 -1.84 13.07
C VAL A 82 0.48 -3.29 13.19
N CYS A 83 1.54 -3.60 13.94
CA CYS A 83 2.06 -4.99 14.09
C CYS A 83 1.04 -5.92 14.79
N PRO A 84 1.25 -7.26 14.83
CA PRO A 84 0.29 -8.22 15.40
C PRO A 84 -0.22 -7.87 16.80
N ASP A 85 0.68 -7.43 17.69
CA ASP A 85 0.33 -7.02 19.06
C ASP A 85 -0.08 -5.54 19.18
N GLY A 86 -0.12 -4.83 18.06
CA GLY A 86 -0.38 -3.40 17.97
C GLY A 86 -1.78 -2.99 18.42
N ARG A 87 -1.97 -1.68 18.57
CA ARG A 87 -3.26 -1.09 18.98
C ARG A 87 -4.36 -1.30 17.94
N TRP A 88 -4.03 -1.31 16.65
CA TRP A 88 -5.02 -1.46 15.59
C TRP A 88 -5.35 -2.95 15.35
N LYS A 89 -6.40 -3.44 16.02
CA LYS A 89 -6.78 -4.86 15.99
C LYS A 89 -7.28 -5.36 14.64
N GLU A 90 -7.65 -4.46 13.75
CA GLU A 90 -8.09 -4.79 12.39
C GLU A 90 -6.93 -4.95 11.40
N ALA A 91 -5.69 -4.61 11.77
CA ALA A 91 -4.53 -4.61 10.85
C ALA A 91 -4.37 -5.93 10.07
N ALA A 92 -4.56 -7.07 10.74
CA ALA A 92 -4.50 -8.42 10.16
C ALA A 92 -5.42 -8.63 8.95
N ARG A 93 -6.52 -7.87 8.87
CA ARG A 93 -7.56 -8.00 7.85
C ARG A 93 -7.29 -7.14 6.63
N TYR A 94 -6.23 -6.33 6.65
CA TYR A 94 -5.93 -5.38 5.58
C TYR A 94 -4.51 -5.54 5.06
N LEU A 95 -4.34 -5.37 3.75
CA LEU A 95 -3.03 -5.27 3.11
C LEU A 95 -2.86 -3.91 2.44
N PRO A 96 -1.73 -3.21 2.66
CA PRO A 96 -1.39 -2.03 1.87
C PRO A 96 -0.96 -2.46 0.47
N LEU A 97 -1.47 -1.77 -0.55
CA LEU A 97 -1.18 -2.06 -1.96
C LEU A 97 -0.48 -0.88 -2.65
N PHE A 98 -0.99 0.32 -2.40
CA PHE A 98 -0.43 1.54 -2.96
C PHE A 98 -0.27 2.57 -1.88
N GLU A 99 0.62 3.52 -2.09
CA GLU A 99 0.71 4.70 -1.27
C GLU A 99 0.74 5.96 -2.12
N ASP A 100 0.20 7.03 -1.56
CA ASP A 100 0.21 8.34 -2.19
C ASP A 100 1.35 9.22 -1.67
N THR A 101 1.47 10.41 -2.26
CA THR A 101 2.51 11.39 -1.95
C THR A 101 2.48 11.90 -0.50
N SER A 102 1.35 11.72 0.20
CA SER A 102 1.15 12.15 1.59
C SER A 102 1.59 11.09 2.61
N GLY A 103 1.94 9.88 2.16
CA GLY A 103 2.21 8.73 3.02
C GLY A 103 0.93 8.00 3.45
N SER A 104 -0.22 8.35 2.89
CA SER A 104 -1.45 7.57 3.06
C SER A 104 -1.42 6.37 2.12
N VAL A 105 -2.09 5.28 2.51
CA VAL A 105 -2.08 4.02 1.77
C VAL A 105 -3.47 3.63 1.28
N ILE A 106 -3.54 3.09 0.07
CA ILE A 106 -4.68 2.33 -0.42
C ILE A 106 -4.50 0.90 0.07
N ILE A 107 -5.47 0.42 0.82
CA ILE A 107 -5.47 -0.92 1.40
C ILE A 107 -6.62 -1.75 0.81
N VAL A 108 -6.46 -3.07 0.85
CA VAL A 108 -7.53 -4.02 0.53
C VAL A 108 -7.87 -4.83 1.78
N ARG A 109 -9.16 -5.04 2.03
CA ARG A 109 -9.63 -5.97 3.05
C ARG A 109 -9.56 -7.40 2.50
N ILE A 110 -8.88 -8.31 3.19
CA ILE A 110 -8.55 -9.65 2.68
C ILE A 110 -9.39 -10.79 3.26
N ASP A 111 -10.09 -10.57 4.37
CA ASP A 111 -11.04 -11.52 4.97
C ASP A 111 -12.45 -11.42 4.35
N ASP A 112 -12.70 -10.41 3.52
CA ASP A 112 -13.95 -10.21 2.79
C ASP A 112 -13.80 -10.64 1.31
N PRO A 113 -14.62 -11.56 0.79
CA PRO A 113 -14.52 -12.04 -0.60
C PRO A 113 -14.84 -10.96 -1.65
N ALA A 114 -15.46 -9.84 -1.27
CA ALA A 114 -15.66 -8.69 -2.15
C ALA A 114 -14.38 -7.86 -2.32
N TYR A 115 -13.37 -8.07 -1.47
CA TYR A 115 -12.10 -7.34 -1.43
C TYR A 115 -12.29 -5.82 -1.50
N PRO A 116 -13.09 -5.22 -0.58
CA PRO A 116 -13.32 -3.79 -0.58
C PRO A 116 -12.00 -3.05 -0.36
N LEU A 117 -11.85 -1.93 -1.07
CA LEU A 117 -10.70 -1.06 -0.92
C LEU A 117 -10.99 0.03 0.11
N GLY A 118 -9.93 0.47 0.78
CA GLY A 118 -9.94 1.57 1.71
C GLY A 118 -8.76 2.51 1.49
N TRP A 119 -8.88 3.73 1.97
CA TRP A 119 -7.79 4.68 2.09
C TRP A 119 -7.51 4.92 3.58
N LEU A 120 -6.25 4.78 3.96
CA LEU A 120 -5.78 4.85 5.33
C LEU A 120 -4.71 5.92 5.44
N ASN A 121 -4.96 6.94 6.25
CA ASN A 121 -3.98 7.95 6.59
C ASN A 121 -3.39 7.65 7.97
N PRO A 122 -2.05 7.58 8.13
CA PRO A 122 -1.42 7.21 9.40
C PRO A 122 -1.74 8.20 10.54
N VAL A 123 -1.84 9.50 10.26
CA VAL A 123 -2.17 10.51 11.27
C VAL A 123 -3.61 10.36 11.74
N VAL A 124 -4.54 10.10 10.81
CA VAL A 124 -5.96 9.88 11.13
C VAL A 124 -6.11 8.60 11.94
N LEU A 125 -5.40 7.52 11.58
CA LEU A 125 -5.40 6.27 12.33
C LEU A 125 -4.95 6.48 13.77
N GLU A 126 -3.82 7.14 14.00
CA GLU A 126 -3.30 7.39 15.35
C GLU A 126 -4.29 8.22 16.19
N ALA A 127 -4.85 9.30 15.61
CA ALA A 127 -5.82 10.13 16.30
C ALA A 127 -7.12 9.37 16.64
N PHE A 128 -7.52 8.42 15.80
CA PHE A 128 -8.70 7.59 16.02
C PHE A 128 -8.49 6.59 17.16
N LEU A 129 -7.32 5.95 17.20
CA LEU A 129 -6.95 4.98 18.24
C LEU A 129 -6.77 5.61 19.63
N ASP A 130 -6.72 6.94 19.73
CA ASP A 130 -6.56 7.69 20.98
C ASP A 130 -7.90 7.98 21.70
N GLY A 131 -9.02 7.34 21.34
CA GLY A 131 -10.26 7.50 22.11
C GLY A 131 -11.54 6.82 21.63
N HIS A 132 -11.51 5.95 20.62
CA HIS A 132 -12.71 5.33 20.04
C HIS A 132 -12.57 3.81 19.81
N ASP A 133 -13.69 3.08 19.98
CA ASP A 133 -13.75 1.61 19.95
C ASP A 133 -14.55 1.01 18.75
N SER A 134 -15.04 1.78 17.77
CA SER A 134 -15.62 1.24 16.51
C SER A 134 -15.80 2.34 15.42
N TYR A 135 -15.77 2.08 14.10
CA TYR A 135 -16.57 1.06 13.38
C TYR A 135 -15.86 0.24 12.25
N TYR A 136 -14.73 0.68 11.66
CA TYR A 136 -13.93 0.05 10.55
C TYR A 136 -12.51 0.71 10.55
N ASP A 137 -11.85 0.63 11.71
CA ASP A 137 -11.15 1.73 12.42
C ASP A 137 -9.95 2.41 11.73
N GLY A 138 -10.10 3.68 11.36
CA GLY A 138 -9.08 4.50 10.69
C GLY A 138 -9.10 4.41 9.15
N VAL A 139 -9.87 3.48 8.59
CA VAL A 139 -9.96 3.25 7.15
C VAL A 139 -11.16 3.97 6.57
N ILE A 140 -10.94 4.82 5.55
CA ILE A 140 -12.00 5.43 4.76
C ILE A 140 -12.35 4.49 3.60
N PRO A 141 -13.57 3.91 3.55
CA PRO A 141 -13.95 3.01 2.47
C PRO A 141 -13.93 3.74 1.12
N LEU A 142 -13.46 3.06 0.08
CA LEU A 142 -13.53 3.55 -1.28
C LEU A 142 -14.79 3.02 -1.96
N ASN A 143 -15.54 3.90 -2.62
CA ASN A 143 -16.72 3.50 -3.39
C ASN A 143 -16.33 2.98 -4.80
N ILE A 144 -15.39 2.03 -4.84
CA ILE A 144 -14.89 1.39 -6.07
C ILE A 144 -14.40 -0.03 -5.74
N GLY A 145 -14.73 -1.00 -6.58
CA GLY A 145 -14.21 -2.36 -6.44
C GLY A 145 -12.76 -2.47 -6.89
N ILE A 146 -12.02 -3.46 -6.38
CA ILE A 146 -10.61 -3.67 -6.73
C ILE A 146 -10.37 -3.80 -8.24
N LYS A 147 -11.27 -4.46 -8.97
CA LYS A 147 -11.15 -4.61 -10.44
C LYS A 147 -11.22 -3.26 -11.15
N ASP A 148 -12.22 -2.46 -10.81
CA ASP A 148 -12.42 -1.14 -11.43
C ASP A 148 -11.30 -0.18 -11.03
N PHE A 149 -10.84 -0.24 -9.77
CA PHE A 149 -9.67 0.50 -9.32
C PHE A 149 -8.45 0.18 -10.19
N LEU A 150 -8.11 -1.10 -10.36
CA LEU A 150 -6.95 -1.54 -11.15
C LEU A 150 -7.05 -1.18 -12.63
N VAL A 151 -8.26 -1.13 -13.21
CA VAL A 151 -8.47 -0.68 -14.60
C VAL A 151 -8.26 0.83 -14.75
N ASN A 152 -8.62 1.61 -13.73
CA ASN A 152 -8.45 3.06 -13.70
C ASN A 152 -7.05 3.53 -13.26
N LEU A 153 -6.12 2.61 -13.01
CA LEU A 153 -4.71 2.93 -12.78
C LEU A 153 -4.01 3.22 -14.12
N HIS A 154 -3.53 4.45 -14.27
CA HIS A 154 -2.76 4.85 -15.44
C HIS A 154 -1.26 4.82 -15.12
N PRO A 155 -0.48 3.88 -15.67
CA PRO A 155 0.95 3.79 -15.40
C PRO A 155 1.66 5.05 -15.92
N VAL A 156 2.52 5.62 -15.09
CA VAL A 156 3.40 6.73 -15.48
C VAL A 156 4.68 6.14 -16.06
N SER A 157 4.88 6.32 -17.36
CA SER A 157 6.12 5.91 -18.03
C SER A 157 7.32 6.64 -17.42
N THR A 158 8.35 5.86 -17.07
CA THR A 158 9.66 6.34 -16.59
C THR A 158 10.44 7.13 -17.64
N ASP A 159 10.10 6.99 -18.93
CA ASP A 159 10.83 7.63 -20.03
C ASP A 159 10.60 9.15 -20.12
N ARG A 160 9.52 9.66 -19.52
CA ARG A 160 9.21 11.10 -19.54
C ARG A 160 9.83 11.90 -18.39
N GLU A 161 10.31 11.27 -17.31
CA GLU A 161 10.96 11.99 -16.21
C GLU A 161 12.35 12.54 -16.57
N SER A 162 12.99 12.00 -17.61
CA SER A 162 14.28 12.48 -18.12
C SER A 162 14.18 13.79 -18.91
N ALA A 163 12.99 14.14 -19.43
CA ALA A 163 12.83 15.23 -20.40
C ALA A 163 12.24 16.52 -19.82
N SER A 164 11.77 16.52 -18.55
CA SER A 164 11.04 17.68 -18.00
C SER A 164 11.19 17.78 -16.48
N ARG A 165 12.38 18.13 -16.00
CA ARG A 165 12.55 18.59 -14.61
C ARG A 165 12.62 20.12 -14.56
N PRO A 166 11.59 20.83 -14.09
CA PRO A 166 11.79 21.98 -13.24
C PRO A 166 12.09 21.49 -11.82
N SER A 167 13.25 21.91 -11.31
CA SER A 167 13.68 21.80 -9.92
C SER A 167 12.58 22.29 -8.97
N ALA A 168 12.04 21.42 -8.10
CA ALA A 168 11.55 21.73 -6.73
C ALA A 168 10.55 20.72 -6.14
N ILE A 169 10.32 19.54 -6.72
CA ILE A 169 9.63 18.46 -5.97
C ILE A 169 10.71 17.72 -5.17
N PRO A 170 10.67 17.74 -3.82
CA PRO A 170 11.62 16.98 -3.00
C PRO A 170 11.60 15.53 -3.46
N SER A 171 12.77 14.89 -3.55
CA SER A 171 12.88 13.49 -3.96
C SER A 171 11.92 12.66 -3.11
N PHE A 172 10.85 12.20 -3.74
CA PHE A 172 9.86 11.26 -3.21
C PHE A 172 10.65 10.22 -2.41
N ARG A 173 10.50 10.22 -1.07
CA ARG A 173 11.37 9.49 -0.12
C ARG A 173 11.83 8.17 -0.74
N THR A 174 13.14 7.94 -0.67
CA THR A 174 13.89 6.74 -1.07
C THR A 174 13.00 5.62 -1.61
N ASP A 175 13.15 5.26 -2.89
CA ASP A 175 12.40 4.15 -3.52
C ASP A 175 12.20 3.01 -2.52
N LEU A 176 10.94 2.78 -2.13
CA LEU A 176 10.58 1.84 -1.06
C LEU A 176 11.11 0.46 -1.35
N TRP A 177 11.12 0.07 -2.62
CA TRP A 177 11.69 -1.19 -3.06
C TRP A 177 13.20 -1.21 -2.86
N SER A 178 13.90 -0.12 -3.21
CA SER A 178 15.32 0.05 -2.87
C SER A 178 15.59 0.09 -1.36
N ALA A 179 14.67 0.61 -0.55
CA ALA A 179 14.78 0.63 0.91
C ALA A 179 14.58 -0.77 1.50
N MET A 180 13.57 -1.50 1.04
CA MET A 180 13.38 -2.90 1.37
C MET A 180 14.56 -3.76 0.94
N GLU A 181 15.08 -3.56 -0.26
CA GLU A 181 16.23 -4.32 -0.75
C GLU A 181 17.42 -4.19 0.20
N ARG A 182 17.63 -3.01 0.79
CA ARG A 182 18.64 -2.80 1.82
C ARG A 182 18.28 -3.46 3.14
N SER A 183 17.02 -3.39 3.58
CA SER A 183 16.57 -4.05 4.81
C SER A 183 16.71 -5.57 4.71
N PHE A 184 16.25 -6.19 3.62
CA PHE A 184 16.39 -7.63 3.39
C PHE A 184 17.86 -8.06 3.24
N ALA A 185 18.70 -7.27 2.57
CA ALA A 185 20.13 -7.55 2.49
C ALA A 185 20.82 -7.51 3.86
N ALA A 186 20.39 -6.61 4.76
CA ALA A 186 20.92 -6.50 6.12
C ALA A 186 20.43 -7.62 7.06
N MET A 187 19.28 -8.23 6.80
CA MET A 187 18.77 -9.38 7.58
C MET A 187 19.41 -10.72 7.16
N ALA A 188 19.98 -10.80 5.95
CA ALA A 188 20.64 -12.00 5.42
C ALA A 188 22.14 -12.08 5.73
N SER A 189 22.70 -11.07 6.41
CA SER A 189 24.10 -10.96 6.82
C SER A 189 24.27 -11.17 8.32
#